data_AF-A0A7J5BL30-F1
#
_entry.id   AF-A0A7J5BL30-F1
#
_cell.length_a   1.000
_cell.length_b   1.000
_cell.length_c   1.000
_cell.angle_alpha   90.00
_cell.angle_beta   90.00
_cell.angle_gamma   90.00
#
_symmetry.space_group_name_H-M   'P 1'
#
loop_
_entity.id
_entity.type
_entity.pdbx_description
1 polymer ?
#
loop_
_entity_poly.entity_id
_entity_poly.type
_entity_poly.pdbx_seq_one_letter_code
_entity_poly.pdbx_strand_id
1 'polypeptide(L)'
;MTDTYTEVDPTETVGYLTPRQYDRLERAIGTSRWLVPWLYAAGHIATEQAGRSSRAEAPLPIPATWVAAHTIDDLLNRLQPWDDLRDAAADLQGQWLCRCLWQEVESAARNWPTEEKPHQVVYVRCRQCGRLALEWQPPAFAGDDIRVVCTMCGHLETPEMVAWDARLVIDEHTAHAVA
;
A
#
# COMPACT_ATOMS: atom_id res chain seq x y z
N MET A 1 37.90 4.05 -19.55
CA MET A 1 36.60 3.51 -19.98
C MET A 1 35.81 4.68 -20.52
N THR A 2 35.77 4.82 -21.83
CA THR A 2 34.97 5.82 -22.54
C THR A 2 33.65 5.17 -22.88
N ASP A 3 32.61 5.49 -22.11
CA ASP A 3 31.24 5.10 -22.43
C ASP A 3 30.87 5.73 -23.76
N THR A 4 30.70 4.87 -24.76
CA THR A 4 30.34 5.30 -26.11
C THR A 4 28.82 5.42 -26.12
N TYR A 5 28.32 6.64 -25.96
CA TYR A 5 26.90 6.96 -26.11
C TYR A 5 26.53 6.72 -27.57
N THR A 6 25.81 5.63 -27.82
CA THR A 6 25.26 5.37 -29.16
C THR A 6 24.00 6.22 -29.28
N GLU A 7 23.96 7.15 -30.22
CA GLU A 7 22.75 7.91 -30.53
C GLU A 7 21.68 6.94 -31.04
N VAL A 8 20.63 6.78 -30.25
CA VAL A 8 19.48 5.93 -30.56
C VAL A 8 18.46 6.77 -31.32
N ASP A 9 18.01 6.27 -32.48
CA ASP A 9 16.94 6.89 -33.27
C ASP A 9 15.65 6.98 -32.43
N PRO A 10 15.09 8.19 -32.18
CA PRO A 10 13.90 8.36 -31.35
C PRO A 10 12.62 7.82 -31.98
N THR A 11 12.63 7.43 -33.27
CA THR A 11 11.47 6.85 -33.96
C THR A 11 11.45 5.32 -33.92
N GLU A 12 12.61 4.69 -33.73
CA GLU A 12 12.68 3.32 -33.22
C GLU A 12 12.34 3.39 -31.75
N THR A 13 11.07 3.13 -31.41
CA THR A 13 10.66 3.03 -30.01
C THR A 13 11.34 1.78 -29.46
N VAL A 14 12.58 1.93 -28.98
CA VAL A 14 13.31 0.83 -28.37
C VAL A 14 12.63 0.60 -27.03
N GLY A 15 11.62 -0.26 -27.09
CA GLY A 15 10.80 -0.68 -25.97
C GLY A 15 11.70 -1.43 -25.03
N TYR A 16 12.31 -0.71 -24.11
CA TYR A 16 12.95 -1.29 -22.96
C TYR A 16 12.37 -0.65 -21.71
N LEU A 17 12.28 -1.44 -20.65
CA LEU A 17 12.13 -0.89 -19.33
C LEU A 17 13.32 0.04 -19.03
N THR A 18 13.04 1.22 -18.48
CA THR A 18 14.10 2.06 -17.92
C THR A 18 14.84 1.30 -16.81
N PRO A 19 16.12 1.57 -16.53
CA PRO A 19 16.87 0.89 -15.47
C PRO A 19 16.12 0.88 -14.12
N ARG A 20 15.50 2.00 -13.76
CA ARG A 20 14.68 2.11 -12.53
C ARG A 20 13.43 1.22 -12.55
N GLN A 21 12.79 1.03 -13.70
CA GLN A 21 11.66 0.11 -13.84
C GLN A 21 12.12 -1.34 -13.75
N TYR A 22 13.29 -1.66 -14.32
CA TYR A 22 13.90 -2.97 -14.21
C TYR A 22 14.26 -3.31 -12.75
N ASP A 23 14.86 -2.38 -12.00
CA ASP A 23 15.13 -2.54 -10.57
C ASP A 23 13.85 -2.77 -9.74
N ARG A 24 12.71 -2.19 -10.17
CA ARG A 24 11.40 -2.43 -9.53
C ARG A 24 10.88 -3.82 -9.87
N LEU A 25 11.05 -4.28 -11.12
CA LEU A 25 10.71 -5.64 -11.54
C LEU A 25 11.49 -6.68 -10.73
N GLU A 26 12.82 -6.55 -10.63
CA GLU A 26 13.65 -7.49 -9.87
C GLU A 26 13.22 -7.57 -8.40
N ARG A 27 12.98 -6.41 -7.78
CA ARG A 27 12.46 -6.36 -6.40
C ARG A 27 11.08 -6.97 -6.28
N ALA A 28 10.18 -6.75 -7.25
CA ALA A 28 8.86 -7.34 -7.24
C ALA A 28 8.91 -8.87 -7.35
N ILE A 29 9.81 -9.43 -8.17
CA ILE A 29 10.01 -10.88 -8.27
C ILE A 29 10.58 -11.46 -6.98
N GLY A 30 11.55 -10.77 -6.36
CA GLY A 30 12.04 -11.17 -5.04
C GLY A 30 10.94 -11.12 -3.97
N THR A 31 10.06 -10.12 -4.06
CA THR A 31 8.94 -9.88 -3.13
C THR A 31 7.82 -10.92 -3.30
N SER A 32 7.48 -11.27 -4.54
CA SER A 32 6.37 -12.19 -4.82
C SER A 32 6.57 -13.56 -4.19
N ARG A 33 7.83 -14.04 -4.09
CA ARG A 33 8.19 -15.34 -3.51
C ARG A 33 7.67 -15.55 -2.09
N TRP A 34 7.60 -14.49 -1.28
CA TRP A 34 7.06 -14.56 0.08
C TRP A 34 5.67 -13.94 0.18
N LEU A 35 5.35 -12.95 -0.67
CA LEU A 35 4.07 -12.27 -0.65
C LEU A 35 2.91 -13.19 -1.09
N VAL A 36 3.10 -14.02 -2.12
CA VAL A 36 2.04 -14.90 -2.62
C VAL A 36 1.58 -15.91 -1.56
N PRO A 37 2.47 -16.68 -0.90
CA PRO A 37 2.06 -17.56 0.21
C PRO A 37 1.36 -16.81 1.34
N TRP A 38 1.85 -15.61 1.67
CA TRP A 38 1.22 -14.75 2.68
C TRP A 38 -0.21 -14.35 2.29
N LEU A 39 -0.45 -13.94 1.05
CA LEU A 39 -1.78 -13.54 0.58
C LEU A 39 -2.80 -14.69 0.68
N TYR A 40 -2.37 -15.94 0.39
CA TYR A 40 -3.21 -17.10 0.61
C TYR A 40 -3.55 -17.29 2.10
N ALA A 41 -2.54 -17.22 2.97
CA ALA A 41 -2.73 -17.31 4.42
C ALA A 41 -3.65 -16.20 4.97
N ALA A 42 -3.45 -14.95 4.54
CA ALA A 42 -4.27 -13.82 4.94
C ALA A 42 -5.75 -13.98 4.54
N GLY A 43 -6.01 -14.63 3.39
CA GLY A 43 -7.39 -14.92 2.98
C GLY A 43 -8.08 -15.91 3.91
N HIS A 44 -7.37 -16.92 4.43
CA HIS A 44 -7.91 -17.83 5.45
C HIS A 44 -8.30 -17.08 6.74
N ILE A 45 -7.41 -16.21 7.23
CA ILE A 45 -7.66 -15.39 8.43
C ILE A 45 -8.91 -14.52 8.25
N ALA A 46 -9.05 -13.85 7.11
CA ALA A 46 -10.19 -13.00 6.81
C ALA A 46 -11.52 -13.79 6.75
N THR A 47 -11.51 -15.00 6.17
CA THR A 47 -12.70 -15.85 6.11
C THR A 47 -13.13 -16.38 7.48
N GLU A 48 -12.18 -16.67 8.37
CA GLU A 48 -12.47 -17.14 9.73
C GLU A 48 -13.01 -16.02 10.63
N GLN A 49 -12.48 -14.79 10.48
CA GLN A 49 -12.95 -13.62 11.22
C GLN A 49 -14.30 -13.08 10.74
N ALA A 50 -14.75 -13.43 9.53
CA ALA A 50 -16.05 -13.06 8.98
C ALA A 50 -17.26 -13.75 9.65
N GLY A 51 -17.12 -14.15 10.91
CA GLY A 51 -18.19 -14.67 11.74
C GLY A 51 -19.35 -13.68 11.90
N ARG A 52 -20.43 -13.91 11.15
CA ARG A 52 -21.82 -13.43 11.38
C ARG A 52 -22.03 -11.91 11.44
N SER A 53 -21.85 -11.20 10.33
CA SER A 53 -22.67 -10.00 10.10
C SER A 53 -23.97 -10.42 9.38
N SER A 54 -25.11 -10.20 10.03
CA SER A 54 -26.42 -10.74 9.59
C SER A 54 -27.06 -10.01 8.41
N ARG A 55 -26.35 -9.10 7.74
CA ARG A 55 -26.89 -8.22 6.70
C ARG A 55 -25.79 -7.72 5.78
N ALA A 56 -25.54 -8.45 4.70
CA ALA A 56 -25.21 -7.88 3.40
C ALA A 56 -25.07 -9.03 2.40
N GLU A 57 -25.66 -8.81 1.24
CA GLU A 57 -25.55 -9.56 -0.01
C GLU A 57 -24.16 -10.20 -0.19
N ALA A 58 -24.12 -11.52 -0.39
CA ALA A 58 -22.90 -12.31 -0.32
C ALA A 58 -21.88 -11.82 -1.38
N PRO A 59 -20.78 -11.16 -0.99
CA PRO A 59 -19.69 -10.92 -1.93
C PRO A 59 -19.16 -12.28 -2.39
N LEU A 60 -18.69 -12.34 -3.65
CA LEU A 60 -18.07 -13.52 -4.26
C LEU A 60 -17.26 -14.33 -3.21
N PRO A 61 -17.38 -15.66 -3.16
CA PRO A 61 -16.82 -16.48 -2.08
C PRO A 61 -15.28 -16.56 -2.08
N ILE A 62 -14.61 -15.69 -2.84
CA ILE A 62 -13.16 -15.68 -3.01
C ILE A 62 -12.60 -14.43 -2.30
N PRO A 63 -11.76 -14.59 -1.28
CA PRO A 63 -11.05 -13.48 -0.64
C PRO A 63 -10.27 -12.65 -1.67
N ALA A 64 -10.31 -11.32 -1.53
CA ALA A 64 -9.56 -10.41 -2.40
C ALA A 64 -8.04 -10.70 -2.40
N THR A 65 -7.50 -11.18 -1.28
CA THR A 65 -6.09 -11.60 -1.18
C THR A 65 -5.78 -12.79 -2.07
N TRP A 66 -6.68 -13.76 -2.20
CA TRP A 66 -6.51 -14.91 -3.10
C TRP A 66 -6.56 -14.48 -4.56
N VAL A 67 -7.44 -13.54 -4.91
CA VAL A 67 -7.48 -12.96 -6.27
C VAL A 67 -6.16 -12.28 -6.61
N ALA A 68 -5.60 -11.50 -5.68
CA ALA A 68 -4.30 -10.87 -5.86
C ALA A 68 -3.17 -11.91 -6.02
N ALA A 69 -3.15 -12.95 -5.19
CA ALA A 69 -2.18 -14.04 -5.27
C ALA A 69 -2.23 -14.74 -6.64
N HIS A 70 -3.43 -15.14 -7.09
CA HIS A 70 -3.63 -15.77 -8.39
C HIS A 70 -3.23 -14.86 -9.56
N THR A 71 -3.51 -13.56 -9.47
CA THR A 71 -3.09 -12.60 -10.50
C THR A 71 -1.57 -12.53 -10.61
N ILE A 72 -0.86 -12.49 -9.47
CA ILE A 72 0.60 -12.48 -9.43
C ILE A 72 1.17 -13.79 -10.00
N ASP A 73 0.62 -14.94 -9.60
CA ASP A 73 1.03 -16.25 -10.11
C ASP A 73 0.80 -16.40 -11.63
N ASP A 74 -0.35 -15.94 -12.15
CA ASP A 74 -0.62 -15.92 -13.58
C ASP A 74 0.40 -15.07 -14.34
N LEU A 75 0.71 -13.87 -13.85
CA LEU A 75 1.71 -12.99 -14.46
C LEU A 75 3.11 -13.63 -14.45
N LEU A 76 3.50 -14.28 -13.36
CA LEU A 76 4.77 -15.02 -13.27
C LEU A 76 4.80 -16.19 -14.25
N ASN A 77 3.72 -16.97 -14.35
CA ASN A 77 3.61 -18.08 -15.29
C ASN A 77 3.67 -17.60 -16.75
N ARG A 78 3.02 -16.48 -17.05
CA ARG A 78 3.05 -15.86 -18.38
C ARG A 78 4.41 -15.31 -18.77
N LEU A 79 5.29 -15.04 -17.80
CA LEU A 79 6.68 -14.65 -18.03
C LEU A 79 7.64 -15.83 -18.22
N GLN A 80 7.23 -17.08 -17.92
CA GLN A 80 8.08 -18.26 -18.13
C GLN A 80 8.58 -18.52 -19.56
N PRO A 81 7.90 -18.07 -20.65
CA PRO A 81 8.43 -18.26 -22.00
C PRO A 81 9.77 -17.57 -22.27
N TRP A 82 10.17 -16.58 -21.45
CA TRP A 82 11.47 -15.92 -21.55
C TRP A 82 12.44 -16.55 -20.55
N ASP A 83 13.58 -17.02 -21.04
CA ASP A 83 14.64 -17.60 -20.20
C ASP A 83 15.31 -16.54 -19.29
N ASP A 84 15.40 -15.30 -19.77
CA ASP A 84 15.89 -14.14 -19.03
C ASP A 84 14.81 -13.03 -18.96
N LEU A 85 14.69 -12.40 -17.79
CA LEU A 85 13.87 -11.21 -17.59
C LEU A 85 14.32 -10.03 -18.46
N ARG A 86 15.60 -9.98 -18.84
CA ARG A 86 16.11 -8.96 -19.78
C ARG A 86 15.48 -9.13 -21.15
N ASP A 87 15.30 -10.37 -21.60
CA ASP A 87 14.64 -10.67 -22.88
C ASP A 87 13.16 -10.33 -22.82
N ALA A 88 12.48 -10.64 -21.71
CA ALA A 88 11.11 -10.20 -21.48
C ALA A 88 11.00 -8.67 -21.47
N ALA A 89 11.96 -7.96 -20.87
CA ALA A 89 11.98 -6.51 -20.85
C ALA A 89 12.34 -5.85 -22.19
N ALA A 90 12.91 -6.63 -23.13
CA ALA A 90 13.19 -6.21 -24.50
C ALA A 90 11.99 -6.43 -25.45
N ASP A 91 11.15 -7.41 -25.15
CA ASP A 91 9.95 -7.72 -25.91
C ASP A 91 8.77 -6.83 -25.53
N LEU A 92 7.93 -6.43 -26.49
CA LEU A 92 6.82 -5.49 -26.26
C LEU A 92 5.73 -6.10 -25.34
N GLN A 93 5.42 -7.38 -25.53
CA GLN A 93 4.47 -8.11 -24.69
C GLN A 93 5.09 -8.42 -23.32
N GLY A 94 6.35 -8.83 -23.30
CA GLY A 94 7.10 -9.08 -22.06
C GLY A 94 7.19 -7.83 -21.18
N GLN A 95 7.44 -6.65 -21.76
CA GLN A 95 7.44 -5.38 -21.03
C GLN A 95 6.11 -5.07 -20.37
N TRP A 96 5.00 -5.30 -21.08
CA TRP A 96 3.67 -5.12 -20.53
C TRP A 96 3.44 -6.06 -19.34
N LEU A 97 3.80 -7.34 -19.48
CA LEU A 97 3.71 -8.33 -18.40
C LEU A 97 4.56 -7.95 -17.19
N CYS A 98 5.81 -7.57 -17.41
CA CYS A 98 6.73 -7.10 -16.37
C CYS A 98 6.12 -5.91 -15.60
N ARG A 99 5.55 -4.94 -16.33
CA ARG A 99 4.89 -3.78 -15.74
C ARG A 99 3.69 -4.16 -14.89
N CYS A 100 2.81 -5.01 -15.41
CA CYS A 100 1.68 -5.53 -14.66
C CYS A 100 2.16 -6.24 -13.39
N LEU A 101 3.19 -7.08 -13.48
CA LEU A 101 3.72 -7.83 -12.34
C LEU A 101 4.19 -6.90 -11.21
N TRP A 102 5.07 -5.94 -11.48
CA TRP A 102 5.56 -5.10 -10.38
C TRP A 102 4.46 -4.20 -9.81
N GLN A 103 3.50 -3.75 -10.63
CA GLN A 103 2.38 -2.94 -10.16
C GLN A 103 1.47 -3.73 -9.23
N GLU A 104 1.15 -4.98 -9.58
CA GLU A 104 0.32 -5.85 -8.75
C GLU A 104 1.02 -6.25 -7.46
N VAL A 105 2.31 -6.60 -7.52
CA VAL A 105 3.09 -6.92 -6.31
C VAL A 105 3.16 -5.71 -5.37
N GLU A 106 3.46 -4.52 -5.87
CA GLU A 106 3.50 -3.31 -5.04
C GLU A 106 2.14 -2.91 -4.48
N SER A 107 1.07 -3.08 -5.26
CA SER A 107 -0.31 -2.84 -4.83
C SER A 107 -0.70 -3.80 -3.71
N ALA A 108 -0.48 -5.10 -3.92
CA ALA A 108 -0.79 -6.14 -2.95
C ALA A 108 0.02 -5.98 -1.65
N ALA A 109 1.33 -5.70 -1.75
CA ALA A 109 2.18 -5.46 -0.58
C ALA A 109 1.75 -4.22 0.23
N ARG A 110 1.14 -3.22 -0.42
CA ARG A 110 0.60 -2.03 0.24
C ARG A 110 -0.73 -2.32 0.93
N ASN A 111 -1.62 -3.06 0.29
CA ASN A 111 -2.97 -3.34 0.77
C ASN A 111 -2.99 -4.40 1.87
N TRP A 112 -2.08 -5.38 1.80
CA TRP A 112 -2.00 -6.51 2.74
C TRP A 112 -0.57 -6.72 3.22
N PRO A 113 -0.04 -5.78 4.04
CA PRO A 113 1.33 -5.88 4.53
C PRO A 113 1.50 -7.13 5.41
N THR A 114 2.66 -7.78 5.33
CA THR A 114 3.03 -8.96 6.15
C THR A 114 3.21 -8.62 7.61
N GLU A 115 3.68 -7.41 7.88
CA GLU A 115 3.84 -6.87 9.22
C GLU A 115 3.01 -5.60 9.31
N GLU A 116 2.30 -5.42 10.42
CA GLU A 116 1.67 -4.15 10.71
C GLU A 116 2.76 -3.10 10.81
N LYS A 117 2.83 -2.20 9.82
CA LYS A 117 3.75 -1.07 9.89
C LYS A 117 3.45 -0.33 11.19
N PRO A 118 4.47 0.10 11.95
CA PRO A 118 4.24 0.93 13.12
C PRO A 118 3.45 2.15 12.65
N HIS A 119 2.16 2.17 12.96
CA HIS A 119 1.34 3.34 12.72
C HIS A 119 1.76 4.34 13.80
N GLN A 120 2.25 5.50 13.36
CA GLN A 120 2.60 6.55 14.31
C GLN A 120 1.30 7.04 14.93
N VAL A 121 0.96 6.52 16.12
CA VAL A 121 -0.14 7.04 16.91
C VAL A 121 0.26 8.43 17.37
N VAL A 122 -0.32 9.44 16.75
CA VAL A 122 -0.06 10.82 17.15
C VAL A 122 -0.95 11.14 18.35
N TYR A 123 -0.32 11.25 19.51
CA TYR A 123 -0.99 11.62 20.74
C TYR A 123 -1.17 13.13 20.81
N VAL A 124 -2.32 13.64 20.37
CA VAL A 124 -2.68 15.05 20.49
C VAL A 124 -3.20 15.35 21.88
N ARG A 125 -2.63 16.38 22.53
CA ARG A 125 -3.09 16.87 23.84
C ARG A 125 -4.22 17.88 23.65
N CYS A 126 -5.19 17.88 24.56
CA CYS A 126 -6.21 18.93 24.60
C CYS A 126 -5.54 20.31 24.78
N ARG A 127 -5.89 21.30 23.95
CA ARG A 127 -5.27 22.64 24.00
C ARG A 127 -5.63 23.38 25.28
N GLN A 128 -6.78 23.06 25.87
CA GLN A 128 -7.25 23.70 27.10
C GLN A 128 -6.58 23.15 28.37
N CYS A 129 -6.46 21.83 28.52
CA CYS A 129 -5.96 21.22 29.76
C CYS A 129 -4.61 20.48 29.62
N GLY A 130 -4.07 20.36 28.41
CA GLY A 130 -2.79 19.71 28.11
C GLY A 130 -2.76 18.19 28.31
N ARG A 131 -3.89 17.54 28.60
CA ARG A 131 -3.97 16.09 28.84
C ARG A 131 -4.24 15.30 27.56
N LEU A 132 -3.73 14.08 27.50
CA LEU A 132 -4.02 13.09 26.45
C LEU A 132 -5.37 12.42 26.72
N ALA A 133 -6.43 13.20 26.55
CA ALA A 133 -7.77 12.80 26.93
C ALA A 133 -8.82 13.24 25.89
N LEU A 134 -8.40 13.37 24.62
CA LEU A 134 -9.32 13.68 23.53
C LEU A 134 -9.98 12.39 23.05
N GLU A 135 -11.32 12.41 22.97
CA GLU A 135 -12.14 11.31 22.46
C GLU A 135 -12.89 11.78 21.22
N TRP A 136 -12.81 10.97 20.16
CA TRP A 136 -13.53 11.18 18.92
C TRP A 136 -14.95 10.61 19.05
N GLN A 137 -15.94 11.49 19.03
CA GLN A 137 -17.35 11.09 19.08
C GLN A 137 -17.90 11.05 17.65
N PRO A 138 -18.36 9.87 17.19
CA PRO A 138 -18.93 9.73 15.85
C PRO A 138 -20.26 10.51 15.74
N PRO A 139 -20.68 10.88 14.53
CA PRO A 139 -21.99 11.49 14.30
C PRO A 139 -23.10 10.52 14.71
N ALA A 140 -24.09 11.02 15.45
CA ALA A 140 -25.23 10.21 15.90
C ALA A 140 -26.27 10.05 14.78
N PHE A 141 -26.40 11.07 13.93
CA PHE A 141 -27.33 11.11 12.81
C PHE A 141 -26.65 11.52 11.51
N ALA A 142 -27.28 11.21 10.38
CA ALA A 142 -26.82 11.66 9.08
C ALA A 142 -26.86 13.19 9.00
N GLY A 143 -25.72 13.82 8.69
CA GLY A 143 -25.57 15.28 8.66
C GLY A 143 -24.97 15.89 9.92
N ASP A 144 -24.74 15.10 10.98
CA ASP A 144 -23.96 15.55 12.13
C ASP A 144 -22.46 15.62 11.81
N ASP A 145 -21.77 16.57 12.42
CA ASP A 145 -20.31 16.66 12.38
C ASP A 145 -19.66 15.73 13.42
N ILE A 146 -18.47 15.24 13.09
CA ILE A 146 -17.60 14.56 14.04
C ILE A 146 -17.14 15.58 15.10
N ARG A 147 -17.24 15.20 16.38
CA ARG A 147 -16.80 16.06 17.49
C ARG A 147 -15.62 15.44 18.20
N VAL A 148 -14.68 16.26 18.64
CA VAL A 148 -13.60 15.81 19.52
C VAL A 148 -13.78 16.47 20.87
N VAL A 149 -14.00 15.66 21.91
CA VAL A 149 -14.26 16.15 23.27
C VAL A 149 -13.12 15.72 24.19
N CYS A 150 -12.64 16.63 25.01
CA CYS A 150 -11.75 16.27 26.10
C CYS A 150 -12.54 15.62 27.24
N THR A 151 -12.29 14.35 27.54
CA THR A 151 -12.98 13.62 28.62
C THR A 151 -12.63 14.14 30.02
N MET A 152 -11.56 14.94 30.15
CA MET A 152 -11.12 15.51 31.43
C MET A 152 -11.72 16.89 31.74
N CYS A 153 -11.82 17.78 30.74
CA CYS A 153 -12.30 19.15 30.94
C CYS A 153 -13.56 19.51 30.15
N GLY A 154 -14.07 18.60 29.33
CA GLY A 154 -15.25 18.81 28.47
C GLY A 154 -15.03 19.75 27.30
N HIS A 155 -13.80 20.24 27.07
CA HIS A 155 -13.51 21.14 25.97
C HIS A 155 -13.75 20.46 24.61
N LEU A 156 -14.42 21.18 23.71
CA LEU A 156 -14.69 20.75 22.35
C LEU A 156 -13.59 21.27 21.42
N GLU A 157 -12.91 20.35 20.76
CA GLU A 157 -11.96 20.64 19.68
C GLU A 157 -12.62 20.31 18.33
N THR A 158 -12.29 21.07 17.29
CA THR A 158 -12.73 20.69 15.94
C THR A 158 -11.79 19.64 15.35
N PRO A 159 -12.29 18.71 14.52
CA PRO A 159 -11.46 17.72 13.84
C PRO A 159 -10.28 18.33 13.08
N GLU A 160 -10.47 19.49 12.46
CA GLU A 160 -9.44 20.18 11.68
C GLU A 160 -8.30 20.68 12.56
N MET A 161 -8.61 21.19 13.76
CA MET A 161 -7.60 21.65 14.72
C MET A 161 -6.75 20.49 15.23
N VAL A 162 -7.39 19.37 15.58
CA VAL A 162 -6.69 18.16 16.03
C VAL A 162 -5.84 17.57 14.91
N ALA A 163 -6.34 17.57 13.67
CA ALA A 163 -5.59 17.11 12.51
C ALA A 163 -4.38 18.01 12.21
N TRP A 164 -4.51 19.33 12.39
CA TRP A 164 -3.39 20.27 12.25
C TRP A 164 -2.28 19.98 13.28
N ASP A 165 -2.65 19.82 14.56
CA ASP A 165 -1.69 19.51 15.62
C ASP A 165 -1.01 18.16 15.39
N ALA A 166 -1.78 17.17 14.90
CA ALA A 166 -1.21 15.87 14.59
C ALA A 166 -0.14 15.94 13.49
N ARG A 167 -0.35 16.80 12.47
CA ARG A 167 0.64 17.00 11.40
C ARG A 167 1.93 17.64 11.90
N LEU A 168 1.83 18.66 12.76
CA LEU A 168 3.00 19.31 13.35
C LEU A 168 3.88 18.31 14.11
N VAL A 169 3.27 17.41 14.88
CA VAL A 169 3.99 16.36 15.62
C VAL A 169 4.69 15.39 14.67
N ILE A 170 4.04 14.99 13.56
CA ILE A 170 4.65 14.11 12.56
C ILE A 170 5.87 14.79 11.92
N ASP A 171 5.75 16.04 11.49
CA ASP A 171 6.82 16.76 10.81
C ASP A 171 8.06 16.92 11.72
N GLU A 172 7.87 17.23 13.00
CA GLU A 172 8.96 17.29 14.00
C GLU A 172 9.67 15.95 14.17
N HIS A 173 8.93 14.85 14.29
CA HIS A 173 9.52 13.52 14.40
C HIS A 173 10.28 13.09 13.14
N THR A 174 9.76 13.46 11.97
CA THR A 174 10.39 13.13 10.69
C THR A 174 11.71 13.90 10.51
N ALA A 175 11.75 15.17 10.94
CA ALA A 175 12.97 15.98 10.92
C ALA A 175 14.09 15.41 11.80
N HIS A 176 13.75 14.84 12.96
CA HIS A 176 14.73 14.24 13.86
C HIS A 176 15.25 12.86 13.40
N ALA A 177 14.49 12.12 12.60
CA ALA A 177 14.90 10.79 12.12
C ALA A 177 15.90 10.83 10.95
N VAL A 178 16.09 11.99 10.32
CA VAL A 178 16.95 12.18 9.14
C VAL A 178 18.33 12.79 9.51
N ALA A 179 18.50 13.25 10.76
CA ALA A 179 19.75 13.81 11.29
C ALA A 179 20.63 12.73 11.93
#